data_AF-A0A924FJL7-F1
#
_entry.id   AF-A0A924FJL7-F1
#
_cell.length_a   1.000
_cell.length_b   1.000
_cell.length_c   1.000
_cell.angle_alpha   90.00
_cell.angle_beta   90.00
_cell.angle_gamma   90.00
#
_symmetry.space_group_name_H-M   'P 1'
#
loop_
_entity.id
_entity.type
_entity.pdbx_description
1 polymer ?
#
loop_
_entity_poly.entity_id
_entity_poly.type
_entity_poly.pdbx_seq_one_letter_code
_entity_poly.pdbx_strand_id
1 'polypeptide(L)'
;MAQQRADLNDTVNYDPNKLLDTLIEKLQLKNDAALSRKLEVAPPVISKIRHRRLPVGASLLVRMHEVSELGIRELRDLMGDRRGKHRISPTQFKPKGQ
;
A
#
# COMPACT_ATOMS: atom_id res chain seq x y z
N MET A 1 26.13 -22.65 1.43
CA MET A 1 25.55 -21.46 0.79
C MET A 1 24.39 -21.90 -0.08
N ALA A 2 23.14 -21.72 0.37
CA ALA A 2 21.96 -21.86 -0.48
C ALA A 2 20.75 -21.25 0.26
N GLN A 3 20.59 -19.93 0.19
CA GLN A 3 19.43 -19.27 0.78
C GLN A 3 18.99 -18.12 -0.11
N GLN A 4 18.25 -18.43 -1.19
CA GLN A 4 17.51 -17.43 -1.94
C GLN A 4 16.36 -18.07 -2.73
N ARG A 5 15.25 -18.39 -2.06
CA ARG A 5 13.98 -18.81 -2.70
C ARG A 5 12.74 -18.27 -1.95
N ALA A 6 12.83 -17.09 -1.34
CA ALA A 6 11.71 -16.50 -0.60
C ALA A 6 10.95 -15.38 -1.37
N ASP A 7 11.44 -14.94 -2.53
CA ASP A 7 10.99 -13.69 -3.15
C ASP A 7 9.92 -13.80 -4.25
N LEU A 8 9.36 -14.99 -4.51
CA LEU A 8 8.42 -15.17 -5.64
C LEU A 8 6.93 -15.25 -5.23
N ASN A 9 6.61 -15.40 -3.94
CA ASN A 9 5.24 -15.65 -3.48
C ASN A 9 4.55 -14.44 -2.82
N ASP A 10 5.26 -13.35 -2.52
CA ASP A 10 4.68 -12.16 -1.86
C ASP A 10 3.82 -11.31 -2.82
N THR A 11 3.98 -11.50 -4.13
CA THR A 11 3.24 -10.78 -5.18
C THR A 11 1.91 -11.42 -5.57
N VAL A 12 1.66 -12.67 -5.16
CA VAL A 12 0.55 -13.48 -5.69
C VAL A 12 -0.82 -12.99 -5.20
N ASN A 13 -0.88 -12.18 -4.15
CA ASN A 13 -2.15 -11.73 -3.55
C ASN A 13 -2.27 -10.22 -3.30
N TYR A 14 -1.40 -9.39 -3.88
CA TYR A 14 -1.53 -7.94 -3.76
C TYR A 14 -2.60 -7.41 -4.71
N ASP A 15 -3.73 -6.96 -4.17
CA ASP A 15 -4.82 -6.36 -4.93
C ASP A 15 -5.27 -5.03 -4.31
N PRO A 16 -4.81 -3.88 -4.83
CA PRO A 16 -5.18 -2.58 -4.29
C PRO A 16 -6.60 -2.16 -4.69
N ASN A 17 -7.29 -2.88 -5.58
CA ASN A 17 -8.65 -2.53 -6.00
C ASN A 17 -9.61 -2.64 -4.82
N LYS A 18 -9.59 -3.76 -4.09
CA LYS A 18 -10.40 -3.95 -2.87
C LYS A 18 -10.23 -2.81 -1.87
N LEU A 19 -9.01 -2.36 -1.64
CA LEU A 19 -8.71 -1.21 -0.79
C LEU A 19 -9.37 0.07 -1.32
N LEU A 20 -9.18 0.39 -2.59
CA LEU A 20 -9.74 1.63 -3.18
C LEU A 20 -11.26 1.61 -3.23
N ASP A 21 -11.87 0.47 -3.58
CA ASP A 21 -13.33 0.31 -3.62
C ASP A 21 -13.92 0.45 -2.22
N THR A 22 -13.31 -0.20 -1.21
CA THR A 22 -13.74 -0.05 0.19
C THR A 22 -13.66 1.41 0.65
N LEU A 23 -12.62 2.15 0.25
CA LEU A 23 -12.50 3.57 0.57
C LEU A 23 -13.57 4.41 -0.13
N ILE A 24 -13.90 4.11 -1.39
CA ILE A 24 -14.97 4.80 -2.13
C ILE A 24 -16.32 4.58 -1.44
N GLU A 25 -16.63 3.33 -1.08
CA GLU A 25 -17.88 3.00 -0.41
C GLU A 25 -17.97 3.63 0.98
N LYS A 26 -16.91 3.48 1.81
CA LYS A 26 -16.88 4.00 3.18
C LYS A 26 -16.97 5.51 3.25
N LEU A 27 -16.34 6.21 2.30
CA LEU A 27 -16.34 7.67 2.23
C LEU A 27 -17.51 8.22 1.40
N GLN A 28 -18.41 7.35 0.93
CA GLN A 28 -19.55 7.69 0.07
C GLN A 28 -19.17 8.52 -1.16
N LEU A 29 -18.06 8.15 -1.80
CA LEU A 29 -17.53 8.83 -2.97
C LEU A 29 -18.12 8.24 -4.25
N LYS A 30 -18.22 9.08 -5.29
CA LYS A 30 -18.78 8.66 -6.57
C LYS A 30 -17.78 7.88 -7.44
N ASN A 31 -16.49 8.18 -7.35
CA ASN A 31 -15.45 7.61 -8.20
C ASN A 31 -14.02 7.89 -7.70
N ASP A 32 -13.04 7.31 -8.40
CA ASP A 32 -11.60 7.47 -8.17
C ASP A 32 -11.12 8.94 -8.21
N ALA A 33 -11.77 9.82 -8.97
CA ALA A 33 -11.41 11.23 -9.02
C ALA A 33 -11.88 12.00 -7.77
N ALA A 34 -12.98 11.58 -7.15
CA ALA A 34 -13.38 12.09 -5.85
C ALA A 34 -12.43 11.56 -4.74
N LEU A 35 -12.03 10.28 -4.85
CA LEU A 35 -11.06 9.68 -3.93
C LEU A 35 -9.69 10.37 -4.00
N SER A 36 -9.20 10.68 -5.21
CA SER A 36 -7.90 11.36 -5.36
C SER A 36 -7.88 12.72 -4.69
N ARG A 37 -8.96 13.51 -4.80
CA ARG A 37 -9.11 14.80 -4.11
C ARG A 37 -9.13 14.64 -2.59
N LYS A 38 -9.88 13.65 -2.08
CA LYS A 38 -9.96 13.40 -0.64
C LYS A 38 -8.61 12.97 -0.05
N LEU A 39 -7.86 12.17 -0.80
CA LEU A 39 -6.52 11.72 -0.45
C LEU A 39 -5.42 12.75 -0.77
N GLU A 40 -5.76 13.90 -1.33
CA GLU A 40 -4.81 14.95 -1.77
C GLU A 40 -3.73 14.44 -2.74
N VAL A 41 -4.11 13.49 -3.60
CA VAL A 41 -3.24 12.94 -4.65
C VAL A 41 -3.76 13.29 -6.03
N ALA A 42 -2.85 13.33 -7.01
CA ALA A 42 -3.25 13.52 -8.40
C ALA A 42 -4.06 12.30 -8.90
N PRO A 43 -5.10 12.48 -9.74
CA PRO A 43 -5.87 11.37 -10.33
C PRO A 43 -5.02 10.27 -11.00
N PRO A 44 -3.90 10.57 -11.70
CA PRO A 44 -3.03 9.54 -12.26
C PRO A 44 -2.41 8.60 -11.23
N VAL A 45 -2.28 9.01 -9.96
CA VAL A 45 -1.76 8.16 -8.88
C VAL A 45 -2.75 7.02 -8.61
N ILE A 46 -4.03 7.34 -8.43
CA ILE A 46 -5.09 6.33 -8.21
C ILE A 46 -5.18 5.39 -9.41
N SER A 47 -5.16 5.93 -10.63
CA SER A 47 -5.17 5.12 -11.85
C SER A 47 -3.98 4.17 -11.91
N LYS A 48 -2.76 4.62 -11.58
CA LYS A 48 -1.58 3.74 -11.56
C LYS A 48 -1.67 2.66 -10.47
N ILE A 49 -2.29 2.97 -9.33
CA ILE A 49 -2.53 1.99 -8.25
C ILE A 49 -3.53 0.92 -8.69
N ARG A 50 -4.69 1.33 -9.25
CA ARG A 50 -5.71 0.43 -9.83
C ARG A 50 -5.10 -0.57 -10.81
N HIS A 51 -4.22 -0.08 -11.69
CA HIS A 51 -3.53 -0.88 -12.69
C HIS A 51 -2.23 -1.55 -12.20
N ARG A 52 -1.97 -1.53 -10.88
CA ARG A 52 -0.78 -2.14 -10.24
C ARG A 52 0.56 -1.66 -10.82
N ARG A 53 0.58 -0.47 -11.42
CA ARG A 53 1.78 0.23 -11.93
C ARG A 53 2.49 1.05 -10.86
N LEU A 54 1.81 1.32 -9.75
CA LEU A 54 2.36 2.02 -8.60
C LEU A 54 1.91 1.30 -7.31
N PRO A 55 2.83 0.83 -6.46
CA PRO A 55 2.46 0.28 -5.16
C PRO A 55 1.97 1.36 -4.20
N VAL A 56 1.11 1.00 -3.25
CA VAL A 56 0.70 1.91 -2.17
C VAL A 56 1.87 2.08 -1.21
N GLY A 57 2.46 3.28 -1.21
CA GLY A 57 3.55 3.65 -0.32
C GLY A 57 3.07 3.97 1.10
N ALA A 58 4.00 4.01 2.06
CA ALA A 58 3.70 4.28 3.46
C ALA A 58 3.02 5.65 3.68
N SER A 59 3.46 6.69 2.99
CA SER A 59 2.87 8.04 3.09
C SER A 59 1.41 8.07 2.64
N LEU A 60 1.10 7.45 1.50
CA LEU A 60 -0.27 7.34 1.00
C LEU A 60 -1.14 6.49 1.94
N LEU A 61 -0.57 5.45 2.53
CA LEU A 61 -1.28 4.58 3.45
C LEU A 61 -1.63 5.28 4.78
N VAL A 62 -0.72 6.12 5.29
CA VAL A 62 -1.01 7.02 6.42
C VAL A 62 -2.16 7.96 6.05
N ARG A 63 -2.11 8.56 4.85
CA ARG A 63 -3.18 9.45 4.42
C ARG A 63 -4.54 8.75 4.30
N MET A 64 -4.56 7.52 3.79
CA MET A 64 -5.75 6.68 3.74
C MET A 64 -6.29 6.39 5.15
N HIS A 65 -5.42 6.12 6.12
CA HIS A 65 -5.80 5.93 7.52
C HIS A 65 -6.47 7.18 8.10
N GLU A 66 -5.88 8.35 7.91
CA GLU A 66 -6.43 9.61 8.44
C GLU A 66 -7.81 9.96 7.88
N VAL A 67 -8.02 9.76 6.58
CA VAL A 67 -9.30 10.16 5.96
C VAL A 67 -10.42 9.14 6.16
N SER A 68 -10.09 7.86 6.36
CA SER A 68 -11.07 6.78 6.47
C SER A 68 -11.25 6.25 7.87
N GLU A 69 -10.38 6.65 8.80
CA GLU A 69 -10.32 6.16 10.19
C GLU A 69 -10.13 4.64 10.29
N LEU A 70 -9.75 3.98 9.19
CA LEU A 70 -9.42 2.56 9.16
C LEU A 70 -8.00 2.33 9.67
N GLY A 71 -7.81 1.38 10.57
CA GLY A 71 -6.47 1.03 11.06
C GLY A 71 -5.51 0.65 9.92
N ILE A 72 -4.24 1.03 10.04
CA ILE A 72 -3.17 0.70 9.08
C ILE A 72 -3.12 -0.81 8.77
N ARG A 73 -3.39 -1.66 9.77
CA ARG A 73 -3.45 -3.11 9.59
C ARG A 73 -4.61 -3.54 8.70
N GLU A 74 -5.78 -2.95 8.89
CA GLU A 74 -6.97 -3.23 8.07
C GLU A 74 -6.73 -2.82 6.62
N LEU A 75 -6.16 -1.63 6.41
CA LEU A 75 -5.80 -1.15 5.07
C LEU A 75 -4.83 -2.11 4.35
N ARG A 76 -3.88 -2.70 5.09
CA ARG A 76 -2.96 -3.71 4.54
C ARG A 76 -3.65 -5.03 4.23
N ASP A 77 -4.57 -5.47 5.08
CA ASP A 77 -5.32 -6.70 4.86
C ASP A 77 -6.21 -6.60 3.62
N LEU A 78 -6.90 -5.46 3.44
CA LEU A 78 -7.74 -5.17 2.28
C LEU A 78 -6.99 -5.31 0.95
N MET A 79 -5.72 -4.86 0.90
CA MET A 79 -4.88 -5.00 -0.29
C MET A 79 -4.10 -6.30 -0.36
N GLY A 80 -4.19 -7.16 0.65
CA GLY A 80 -3.39 -8.38 0.77
C GLY A 80 -1.89 -8.12 0.95
N ASP A 81 -1.51 -6.92 1.41
CA ASP A 81 -0.13 -6.50 1.56
C ASP A 81 0.51 -7.14 2.80
N ARG A 82 1.41 -8.09 2.55
CA ARG A 82 2.17 -8.77 3.59
C ARG A 82 3.56 -8.19 3.78
N ARG A 83 3.89 -7.08 3.13
CA ARG A 83 5.22 -6.44 3.17
C ARG A 83 5.66 -6.01 4.57
N GLY A 84 4.71 -5.78 5.48
CA GLY A 84 4.99 -5.52 6.89
C GLY A 84 5.55 -6.73 7.67
N LYS A 85 5.54 -7.94 7.12
CA LYS A 85 6.06 -9.16 7.76
C LYS A 85 7.55 -9.40 7.50
N HIS A 86 8.19 -8.61 6.64
CA HIS A 86 9.59 -8.80 6.26
C HIS A 86 10.53 -7.93 7.10
N ARG A 87 10.96 -8.53 8.21
CA ARG A 87 12.29 -8.45 8.84
C ARG A 87 13.07 -7.15 8.58
N ILE A 88 13.07 -6.27 9.58
CA ILE A 88 14.20 -5.36 9.78
C ILE A 88 15.42 -6.26 10.04
N SER A 89 16.24 -6.50 9.03
CA SER A 89 17.51 -7.20 9.23
C SER A 89 18.51 -6.18 9.79
N PRO A 90 19.13 -6.42 10.97
CA PRO A 90 20.04 -5.46 11.61
C PRO A 90 21.30 -5.16 10.76
N THR A 91 21.53 -5.90 9.69
CA THR A 91 22.65 -5.74 8.75
C THR A 91 22.52 -4.55 7.78
N GLN A 92 21.34 -3.95 7.61
CA GLN A 92 21.16 -2.84 6.64
C GLN A 92 21.58 -1.47 7.20
N PHE A 93 21.80 -1.35 8.51
CA PHE A 93 22.22 -0.12 9.19
C PHE A 93 23.68 -0.17 9.67
N LYS A 94 24.59 -0.82 8.94
CA LYS A 94 26.01 -0.54 9.19
C LYS A 94 26.31 0.86 8.63
N PRO A 95 26.69 1.85 9.46
CA PRO A 95 27.22 3.10 8.93
C PRO A 95 28.43 2.73 8.08
N LYS A 96 28.49 3.23 6.85
CA LYS A 96 29.71 3.15 6.06
C LYS A 96 30.76 3.94 6.83
N GLY A 97 31.73 3.24 7.40
CA GLY A 97 32.88 3.84 8.05
C GLY A 97 33.60 4.77 7.09
N GLN A 98 34.13 5.86 7.65
CA GLN A 98 34.92 6.87 6.96
C GLN A 98 36.14 6.29 6.24
#